data_AF-A0A3D2UVD2-F1
#
_entry.id   AF-A0A3D2UVD2-F1
#
_cell.length_a   1.000
_cell.length_b   1.000
_cell.length_c   1.000
_cell.angle_alpha   90.00
_cell.angle_beta   90.00
_cell.angle_gamma   90.00
#
_symmetry.space_group_name_H-M   'P 1'
#
loop_
_entity.id
_entity.type
_entity.pdbx_description
1 polymer ?
#
loop_
_entity_poly.entity_id
_entity_poly.type
_entity_poly.pdbx_seq_one_letter_code
_entity_poly.pdbx_strand_id
1 'polypeptide(L)'
;MLDTKHSISNLFPASLPDLKSARRLLVLVPNFDINLSAFTSRVWELATATGSSILFLSLVNDAESELKQRRELTSIISLFKNAHMDVQTKIAFGNDWVEVVRENLRVGDMVVCIAKQRTGSLNKVLSETLSARLNTQVYILTDIASQKESNKNWISETTARIGSLAIILGFFFLQVRIIDLTKDGVRTLFLLISLPIGM
;
A
#
# COMPACT_ATOMS: atom_id res chain seq x y z
N MET A 1 -39.27 -9.16 -24.92
CA MET A 1 -38.45 -10.32 -25.34
C MET A 1 -37.01 -9.86 -25.29
N LEU A 2 -36.35 -10.03 -24.13
CA LEU A 2 -35.26 -11.00 -23.86
C LEU A 2 -34.08 -10.79 -24.82
N ASP A 3 -32.86 -10.50 -24.36
CA ASP A 3 -32.16 -11.32 -23.37
C ASP A 3 -31.02 -10.56 -22.66
N THR A 4 -30.82 -10.94 -21.41
CA THR A 4 -29.88 -10.43 -20.41
C THR A 4 -28.78 -11.47 -20.31
N LYS A 5 -27.51 -11.13 -20.55
CA LYS A 5 -26.39 -12.05 -20.23
C LYS A 5 -25.22 -11.32 -19.59
N HIS A 6 -25.37 -11.08 -18.29
CA HIS A 6 -24.26 -10.91 -17.37
C HIS A 6 -23.41 -12.21 -17.36
N SER A 7 -22.15 -12.11 -17.77
CA SER A 7 -21.13 -13.09 -17.41
C SER A 7 -20.54 -12.72 -16.06
N ILE A 8 -20.97 -13.43 -15.01
CA ILE A 8 -20.24 -13.51 -13.74
C ILE A 8 -19.79 -14.95 -13.61
N SER A 9 -18.58 -15.22 -14.09
CA SER A 9 -17.87 -16.46 -13.87
C SER A 9 -16.65 -16.13 -13.02
N ASN A 10 -16.67 -16.58 -11.75
CA ASN A 10 -15.54 -17.14 -11.00
C ASN A 10 -15.95 -17.24 -9.52
N LEU A 11 -16.60 -18.36 -9.23
CA LEU A 11 -17.00 -18.79 -7.90
C LEU A 11 -16.25 -20.12 -7.65
N PHE A 12 -15.59 -20.23 -6.50
CA PHE A 12 -15.07 -21.42 -5.78
C PHE A 12 -13.55 -21.47 -5.47
N PRO A 13 -13.14 -22.08 -4.33
CA PRO A 13 -13.96 -22.89 -3.42
C PRO A 13 -14.00 -22.40 -1.97
N ALA A 14 -15.09 -21.73 -1.62
CA ALA A 14 -15.84 -22.06 -0.41
C ALA A 14 -17.30 -22.12 -0.86
N SER A 15 -17.96 -23.24 -0.61
CA SER A 15 -19.35 -23.46 -0.97
C SER A 15 -20.20 -22.34 -0.37
N LEU A 16 -20.90 -21.57 -1.21
CA LEU A 16 -21.96 -20.62 -0.81
C LEU A 16 -22.84 -21.07 0.38
N PRO A 17 -23.15 -22.37 0.60
CA PRO A 17 -23.83 -22.82 1.82
C PRO A 17 -23.03 -22.68 3.14
N ASP A 18 -21.71 -22.81 3.16
CA ASP A 18 -20.88 -22.63 4.38
C ASP A 18 -20.76 -21.15 4.77
N LEU A 19 -20.88 -20.25 3.79
CA LEU A 19 -20.87 -18.80 3.97
C LEU A 19 -22.08 -18.28 4.77
N LYS A 20 -23.23 -18.97 4.72
CA LYS A 20 -24.46 -18.55 5.43
C LYS A 20 -24.37 -18.65 6.95
N SER A 21 -23.36 -19.31 7.50
CA SER A 21 -23.18 -19.45 8.95
C SER A 21 -22.21 -18.43 9.56
N ALA A 22 -21.53 -17.61 8.74
CA ALA A 22 -20.58 -16.64 9.26
C ALA A 22 -21.33 -15.52 9.99
N ARG A 23 -21.11 -15.38 11.29
CA ARG A 23 -21.74 -14.32 12.10
C ARG A 23 -21.03 -12.99 11.91
N ARG A 24 -19.72 -13.05 11.66
CA ARG A 24 -18.84 -11.90 11.54
C ARG A 24 -17.70 -12.18 10.56
N LEU A 25 -17.41 -11.21 9.71
CA LEU A 25 -16.28 -11.21 8.80
C LEU A 25 -15.09 -10.52 9.49
N LEU A 26 -14.01 -11.25 9.70
CA LEU A 26 -12.74 -10.70 10.15
C LEU A 26 -11.90 -10.35 8.93
N VAL A 27 -11.95 -9.10 8.50
CA VAL A 27 -11.31 -8.63 7.28
C VAL A 27 -9.92 -8.09 7.58
N LEU A 28 -8.89 -8.71 7.01
CA LEU A 28 -7.50 -8.30 7.20
C LEU A 28 -7.18 -7.15 6.25
N VAL A 29 -6.86 -5.99 6.81
CA VAL A 29 -6.48 -4.81 6.04
C VAL A 29 -4.95 -4.81 5.87
N PRO A 30 -4.44 -4.85 4.64
CA PRO A 30 -3.00 -4.78 4.41
C PRO A 30 -2.47 -3.37 4.67
N ASN A 31 -1.17 -3.28 4.98
CA ASN A 31 -0.43 -2.02 5.11
C ASN A 31 0.21 -1.58 3.77
N PHE A 32 -0.44 -1.88 2.64
CA PHE A 32 0.00 -1.45 1.31
C PHE A 32 -1.18 -0.87 0.54
N ASP A 33 -0.89 -0.02 -0.44
CA ASP A 33 -1.93 0.69 -1.19
C ASP A 33 -2.84 -0.31 -1.94
N ILE A 34 -4.12 -0.30 -1.56
CA ILE A 34 -5.19 -1.05 -2.20
C ILE A 34 -6.15 -0.12 -2.92
N ASN A 35 -6.84 -0.64 -3.95
CA ASN A 35 -8.00 0.06 -4.49
C ASN A 35 -9.13 -0.04 -3.45
N LEU A 36 -9.25 1.00 -2.62
CA LEU A 36 -10.21 1.06 -1.52
C LEU A 36 -11.64 0.83 -2.01
N SER A 37 -12.06 1.43 -3.13
CA SER A 37 -13.41 1.25 -3.67
C SER A 37 -13.70 -0.21 -4.01
N ALA A 38 -12.82 -0.85 -4.81
CA ALA A 38 -12.98 -2.24 -5.20
C ALA A 38 -12.96 -3.18 -3.97
N PHE A 39 -12.06 -2.89 -3.02
CA PHE A 39 -11.99 -3.61 -1.74
C PHE A 39 -13.28 -3.52 -0.96
N THR A 40 -13.76 -2.30 -0.72
CA THR A 40 -14.98 -2.08 0.06
C THR A 40 -16.22 -2.64 -0.62
N SER A 41 -16.34 -2.54 -1.94
CA SER A 41 -17.46 -3.10 -2.69
C SER A 41 -17.52 -4.62 -2.56
N ARG A 42 -16.39 -5.32 -2.67
CA ARG A 42 -16.36 -6.78 -2.50
C ARG A 42 -16.63 -7.23 -1.08
N VAL A 43 -16.09 -6.53 -0.09
CA VAL A 43 -16.39 -6.80 1.32
C VAL A 43 -17.87 -6.54 1.62
N TRP A 44 -18.45 -5.50 1.04
CA TRP A 44 -19.88 -5.17 1.16
C TRP A 44 -20.77 -6.23 0.53
N GLU A 45 -20.46 -6.67 -0.69
CA GLU A 45 -21.17 -7.77 -1.38
C GLU A 45 -21.16 -9.04 -0.52
N LEU A 46 -19.98 -9.38 0.02
CA LEU A 46 -19.81 -10.56 0.87
C LEU A 46 -20.63 -10.45 2.16
N ALA A 47 -20.50 -9.34 2.89
CA ALA A 47 -21.22 -9.12 4.14
C ALA A 47 -22.74 -9.09 3.96
N THR A 48 -23.22 -8.50 2.86
CA THR A 48 -24.64 -8.44 2.54
C THR A 48 -25.18 -9.82 2.16
N ALA A 49 -24.41 -10.60 1.39
CA ALA A 49 -24.79 -11.96 1.01
C ALA A 49 -24.86 -12.92 2.21
N THR A 50 -24.03 -12.70 3.23
CA THR A 50 -23.97 -13.54 4.44
C THR A 50 -24.76 -12.97 5.63
N GLY A 51 -25.18 -11.70 5.58
CA GLY A 51 -25.80 -11.01 6.71
C GLY A 51 -24.85 -10.81 7.89
N SER A 52 -23.54 -10.81 7.66
CA SER A 52 -22.51 -10.78 8.71
C SER A 52 -22.13 -9.36 9.11
N SER A 53 -21.74 -9.15 10.37
CA SER A 53 -21.02 -7.93 10.77
C SER A 53 -19.57 -7.93 10.29
N ILE A 54 -18.94 -6.77 10.21
CA ILE A 54 -17.58 -6.63 9.69
C ILE A 54 -16.65 -6.13 10.81
N LEU A 55 -15.52 -6.80 10.99
CA LEU A 55 -14.38 -6.31 11.79
C LEU A 55 -13.17 -6.19 10.88
N PHE A 56 -12.76 -4.96 10.60
CA PHE A 56 -11.51 -4.66 9.91
C PHE A 56 -10.35 -4.71 10.92
N LEU A 57 -9.41 -5.63 10.69
CA LEU A 57 -8.23 -5.82 11.52
C LEU A 57 -6.99 -5.42 10.74
N SER A 58 -6.21 -4.49 11.30
CA SER A 58 -4.91 -4.11 10.74
C SER A 58 -3.77 -4.46 11.68
N LEU A 59 -2.68 -4.99 11.10
CA LEU A 59 -1.43 -5.24 11.81
C LEU A 59 -0.47 -4.07 11.61
N VAL A 60 0.10 -3.58 12.70
CA VAL A 60 1.05 -2.46 12.73
C VAL A 60 2.30 -2.89 13.50
N ASN A 61 3.48 -2.68 12.91
CA ASN A 61 4.74 -3.11 13.49
C ASN A 61 5.43 -2.00 14.31
N ASP A 62 5.05 -0.74 14.07
CA ASP A 62 5.70 0.45 14.62
C ASP A 62 4.66 1.56 14.92
N ALA A 63 4.94 2.37 15.93
CA ALA A 63 4.01 3.43 16.35
C ALA A 63 3.86 4.56 15.32
N GLU A 64 4.84 4.75 14.43
CA GLU A 64 4.78 5.81 13.41
C GLU A 64 3.76 5.47 12.31
N SER A 65 3.64 4.20 11.93
CA SER A 65 2.68 3.72 10.95
C SER A 65 1.25 3.56 11.51
N GLU A 66 1.07 3.57 12.83
CA GLU A 66 -0.25 3.49 13.47
C GLU A 66 -1.20 4.60 13.00
N LEU A 67 -0.72 5.86 12.99
CA LEU A 67 -1.55 6.99 12.59
C LEU A 67 -1.99 6.90 11.13
N LYS A 68 -1.10 6.45 10.25
CA LYS A 68 -1.41 6.21 8.83
C LYS A 68 -2.50 5.13 8.73
N GLN A 69 -2.33 4.02 9.43
CA GLN A 69 -3.25 2.90 9.39
C GLN A 69 -4.62 3.26 9.97
N ARG A 70 -4.65 4.04 11.05
CA ARG A 70 -5.88 4.53 11.66
C ARG A 70 -6.66 5.44 10.70
N ARG A 71 -5.97 6.32 9.97
CA ARG A 71 -6.59 7.15 8.92
C ARG A 71 -7.19 6.29 7.82
N GLU A 72 -6.45 5.29 7.34
CA GLU A 72 -6.92 4.38 6.29
C GLU A 72 -8.15 3.59 6.75
N LEU A 73 -8.14 3.02 7.95
CA LEU A 73 -9.30 2.34 8.54
C LEU A 73 -10.52 3.27 8.68
N THR A 74 -10.29 4.53 9.06
CA THR A 74 -11.35 5.54 9.13
C THR A 74 -11.94 5.83 7.74
N SER A 75 -11.08 5.92 6.72
CA SER A 75 -11.50 6.09 5.33
C SER A 75 -12.33 4.89 4.87
N ILE A 76 -11.90 3.66 5.18
CA ILE A 76 -12.64 2.43 4.86
C ILE A 76 -14.03 2.46 5.51
N ILE A 77 -14.14 2.66 6.83
CA ILE A 77 -15.45 2.68 7.52
C ILE A 77 -16.36 3.77 6.93
N SER A 78 -15.80 4.92 6.53
CA SER A 78 -16.61 6.02 6.00
C SER A 78 -17.39 5.62 4.74
N LEU A 79 -16.87 4.68 3.95
CA LEU A 79 -17.54 4.11 2.77
C LEU A 79 -18.72 3.17 3.14
N PHE A 80 -18.78 2.69 4.39
CA PHE A 80 -19.85 1.83 4.88
C PHE A 80 -20.91 2.57 5.71
N LYS A 81 -20.78 3.88 5.95
CA LYS A 81 -21.68 4.64 6.85
C LYS A 81 -23.17 4.59 6.48
N ASN A 82 -23.49 4.35 5.21
CA ASN A 82 -24.87 4.28 4.72
C ASN A 82 -25.41 2.84 4.64
N ALA A 83 -24.58 1.84 4.95
CA ALA A 83 -25.03 0.46 5.03
C ALA A 83 -25.62 0.20 6.42
N HIS A 84 -26.79 -0.45 6.50
CA HIS A 84 -27.36 -0.97 7.73
C HIS A 84 -26.56 -2.18 8.26
N MET A 85 -25.24 -2.06 8.38
CA MET A 85 -24.33 -3.11 8.81
C MET A 85 -23.44 -2.62 9.97
N ASP A 86 -23.21 -3.50 10.93
CA ASP A 86 -22.26 -3.23 12.02
C ASP A 86 -20.82 -3.39 11.51
N VAL A 87 -20.08 -2.28 11.51
CA VAL A 87 -18.70 -2.21 11.01
C VAL A 87 -17.79 -1.68 12.11
N GLN A 88 -16.81 -2.49 12.50
CA GLN A 88 -15.84 -2.19 13.53
C GLN A 88 -14.43 -2.19 12.95
N THR A 89 -13.52 -1.46 13.59
CA THR A 89 -12.09 -1.49 13.26
C THR A 89 -11.24 -1.78 14.49
N LYS A 90 -10.14 -2.49 14.29
CA LYS A 90 -9.14 -2.74 15.32
C LYS A 90 -7.74 -2.67 14.72
N ILE A 91 -6.85 -1.99 15.43
CA ILE A 91 -5.42 -1.99 15.18
C ILE A 91 -4.80 -2.94 16.19
N ALA A 92 -3.95 -3.85 15.71
CA ALA A 92 -3.17 -4.75 16.53
C ALA A 92 -1.68 -4.49 16.27
N PHE A 93 -0.89 -4.47 17.34
CA PHE A 93 0.55 -4.32 17.27
C PHE A 93 1.21 -5.68 17.27
N GLY A 94 2.16 -5.91 16.36
CA GLY A 94 2.90 -7.16 16.29
C GLY A 94 3.45 -7.42 14.90
N ASN A 95 4.12 -8.56 14.74
CA ASN A 95 4.77 -8.93 13.47
C ASN A 95 4.18 -10.21 12.85
N ASP A 96 3.27 -10.89 13.55
CA ASP A 96 2.65 -12.15 13.12
C ASP A 96 1.13 -12.01 12.99
N TRP A 97 0.65 -12.06 11.74
CA TRP A 97 -0.77 -12.09 11.44
C TRP A 97 -1.47 -13.32 12.03
N VAL A 98 -0.81 -14.46 12.17
CA VAL A 98 -1.43 -15.69 12.70
C VAL A 98 -1.79 -15.52 14.16
N GLU A 99 -0.89 -14.95 14.95
CA GLU A 99 -1.10 -14.66 16.37
C GLU A 99 -2.22 -13.63 16.54
N VAL A 100 -2.12 -12.51 15.82
CA VAL A 100 -3.12 -11.44 15.89
C VAL A 100 -4.50 -11.89 15.42
N VAL A 101 -4.60 -12.73 14.38
CA VAL A 101 -5.88 -13.31 13.98
C VAL A 101 -6.39 -14.26 15.06
N ARG A 102 -5.55 -15.14 15.62
CA ARG A 102 -5.94 -16.08 16.68
C ARG A 102 -6.57 -15.38 17.88
N GLU A 103 -5.99 -14.28 18.34
CA GLU A 103 -6.47 -13.52 19.50
C GLU A 103 -7.80 -12.81 19.25
N ASN A 104 -8.12 -12.52 17.99
CA ASN A 104 -9.31 -11.76 17.61
C ASN A 104 -10.43 -12.62 17.02
N LEU A 105 -10.11 -13.87 16.68
CA LEU A 105 -11.03 -14.84 16.10
C LEU A 105 -12.04 -15.32 17.16
N ARG A 106 -13.31 -15.30 16.79
CA ARG A 106 -14.43 -15.87 17.56
C ARG A 106 -15.02 -17.05 16.80
N VAL A 107 -15.74 -17.90 17.55
CA VAL A 107 -16.46 -19.02 16.96
C VAL A 107 -17.51 -18.50 15.96
N GLY A 108 -17.45 -18.99 14.72
CA GLY A 108 -18.33 -18.55 13.63
C GLY A 108 -17.84 -17.32 12.87
N ASP A 109 -16.62 -16.86 13.12
CA ASP A 109 -15.97 -15.86 12.28
C ASP A 109 -15.47 -16.48 10.97
N MET A 110 -15.53 -15.69 9.90
CA MET A 110 -14.86 -15.98 8.64
C MET A 110 -13.72 -14.98 8.43
N VAL A 111 -12.52 -15.48 8.17
CA VAL A 111 -11.37 -14.62 7.92
C VAL A 111 -11.32 -14.26 6.45
N VAL A 112 -11.29 -12.97 6.13
CA VAL A 112 -11.23 -12.46 4.75
C VAL A 112 -9.86 -11.81 4.54
N CYS A 113 -9.12 -12.29 3.55
CA CYS A 113 -7.79 -11.79 3.22
C CYS A 113 -7.65 -11.50 1.73
N ILE A 114 -6.71 -10.64 1.35
CA ILE A 114 -6.43 -10.35 -0.06
C ILE A 114 -5.37 -11.34 -0.56
N ALA A 115 -5.54 -11.87 -1.78
CA ALA A 115 -4.65 -12.88 -2.35
C ALA A 115 -3.15 -12.51 -2.35
N LYS A 116 -2.81 -11.22 -2.50
CA LYS A 116 -1.41 -10.74 -2.51
C LYS A 116 -0.85 -10.42 -1.11
N GLN A 117 -1.62 -10.60 -0.05
CA GLN A 117 -1.16 -10.31 1.31
C GLN A 117 -0.21 -11.42 1.79
N ARG A 118 1.01 -11.03 2.14
CA ARG A 118 2.05 -11.93 2.65
C ARG A 118 2.14 -11.83 4.17
N THR A 119 2.49 -12.93 4.82
CA THR A 119 2.89 -12.91 6.24
C THR A 119 4.27 -12.27 6.36
N GLY A 120 4.56 -11.60 7.47
CA GLY A 120 5.88 -11.00 7.72
C GLY A 120 7.04 -11.99 7.56
N SER A 121 8.27 -11.46 7.47
CA SER A 121 9.60 -12.11 7.36
C SER A 121 9.81 -13.22 6.29
N LEU A 122 8.82 -14.04 5.95
CA LEU A 122 9.01 -15.29 5.21
C LEU A 122 8.34 -15.35 3.83
N ASN A 123 7.81 -14.24 3.31
CA ASN A 123 7.22 -14.17 1.95
C ASN A 123 6.16 -15.26 1.64
N LYS A 124 5.57 -15.89 2.67
CA LYS A 124 4.55 -16.93 2.51
C LYS A 124 3.18 -16.31 2.35
N VAL A 125 2.34 -16.95 1.53
CA VAL A 125 0.97 -16.51 1.29
C VAL A 125 0.18 -16.60 2.60
N LEU A 126 -0.44 -15.50 3.00
CA LEU A 126 -1.13 -15.38 4.29
C LEU A 126 -2.31 -16.37 4.38
N SER A 127 -3.05 -16.58 3.29
CA SER A 127 -4.20 -17.47 3.25
C SER A 127 -3.84 -18.93 3.55
N GLU A 128 -2.75 -19.45 2.98
CA GLU A 128 -2.28 -20.81 3.21
C GLU A 128 -1.82 -21.00 4.66
N THR A 129 -1.10 -20.02 5.19
CA THR A 129 -0.58 -20.08 6.57
C THR A 129 -1.72 -20.02 7.59
N LEU A 130 -2.72 -19.16 7.36
CA LEU A 130 -3.90 -19.06 8.22
C LEU A 130 -4.75 -20.33 8.15
N SER A 131 -5.03 -20.84 6.95
CA SER A 131 -5.82 -22.07 6.78
C SER A 131 -5.15 -23.27 7.47
N ALA A 132 -3.83 -23.43 7.28
CA ALA A 132 -3.07 -24.53 7.88
C ALA A 132 -2.94 -24.45 9.41
N ARG A 133 -2.92 -23.23 9.99
CA ARG A 133 -2.65 -23.04 11.44
C ARG A 133 -3.88 -22.72 12.28
N LEU A 134 -4.96 -22.23 11.69
CA LEU A 134 -6.15 -21.77 12.42
C LEU A 134 -7.39 -22.64 12.18
N ASN A 135 -7.30 -23.66 11.29
CA ASN A 135 -8.41 -24.58 10.97
C ASN A 135 -9.75 -23.85 10.76
N THR A 136 -9.69 -22.67 10.14
CA THR A 136 -10.79 -21.71 10.02
C THR A 136 -11.03 -21.42 8.55
N GLN A 137 -12.27 -21.09 8.20
CA GLN A 137 -12.63 -20.69 6.85
C GLN A 137 -11.96 -19.36 6.49
N VAL A 138 -11.02 -19.42 5.54
CA VAL A 138 -10.34 -18.26 4.99
C VAL A 138 -10.89 -17.99 3.59
N TYR A 139 -11.54 -16.84 3.43
CA TYR A 139 -11.99 -16.36 2.13
C TYR A 139 -10.92 -15.44 1.53
N ILE A 140 -10.56 -15.71 0.27
CA ILE A 140 -9.53 -14.96 -0.44
C ILE A 140 -10.19 -14.04 -1.45
N LEU A 141 -10.06 -12.74 -1.22
CA LEU A 141 -10.40 -11.71 -2.19
C LEU A 141 -9.32 -11.67 -3.28
N THR A 142 -9.65 -12.28 -4.41
CA THR A 142 -8.85 -12.23 -5.64
C THR A 142 -9.32 -11.02 -6.46
N ASP A 143 -8.41 -10.37 -7.20
CA ASP A 143 -8.69 -9.22 -8.10
C ASP A 143 -8.74 -7.81 -7.47
N ILE A 144 -8.49 -7.68 -6.16
CA ILE A 144 -8.50 -6.37 -5.47
C ILE A 144 -7.10 -5.76 -5.35
N ALA A 145 -6.07 -6.60 -5.50
CA ALA A 145 -4.71 -6.13 -5.56
C ALA A 145 -4.55 -5.27 -6.81
N SER A 146 -4.23 -4.00 -6.57
CA SER A 146 -4.00 -2.95 -7.55
C SER A 146 -3.51 -3.50 -8.88
N GLN A 147 -4.14 -3.02 -9.95
CA GLN A 147 -3.82 -3.16 -11.37
C GLN A 147 -2.43 -2.56 -11.71
N LYS A 148 -1.46 -2.74 -10.82
CA LYS A 148 -0.04 -2.45 -10.96
C LYS A 148 0.74 -3.76 -11.13
N GLU A 149 0.18 -4.69 -11.89
CA GLU A 149 0.98 -5.51 -12.80
C GLU A 149 1.06 -4.78 -14.14
N SER A 150 1.60 -3.56 -14.10
CA SER A 150 2.31 -3.02 -15.25
C SER A 150 3.78 -3.09 -14.90
N ASN A 151 4.34 -4.20 -15.36
CA ASN A 151 5.73 -4.40 -15.71
C ASN A 151 6.46 -3.07 -16.02
N LYS A 152 7.69 -2.93 -15.50
CA LYS A 152 8.71 -1.99 -16.00
C LYS A 152 8.48 -0.50 -15.69
N ASN A 153 8.70 -0.04 -14.44
CA ASN A 153 9.00 1.37 -14.15
C ASN A 153 9.79 1.61 -12.85
N TRP A 154 10.68 0.67 -12.44
CA TRP A 154 11.62 0.91 -11.32
C TRP A 154 12.68 2.01 -11.63
N ILE A 155 12.66 2.59 -12.83
CA ILE A 155 13.63 3.61 -13.27
C ILE A 155 13.08 5.04 -13.11
N SER A 156 11.81 5.24 -12.77
CA SER A 156 11.23 6.60 -12.69
C SER A 156 11.38 7.29 -11.32
N GLU A 157 11.92 6.63 -10.30
CA GLU A 157 12.17 7.25 -8.99
C GLU A 157 13.61 7.75 -8.79
N THR A 158 14.52 7.44 -9.71
CA THR A 158 15.88 8.00 -9.73
C THR A 158 16.00 9.31 -10.52
N THR A 159 15.01 9.66 -11.34
CA THR A 159 15.10 10.83 -12.25
C THR A 159 14.92 12.16 -11.54
N ALA A 160 14.19 12.22 -10.41
CA ALA A 160 13.99 13.47 -9.67
C ALA A 160 15.21 13.90 -8.81
N ARG A 161 16.10 12.96 -8.45
CA ARG A 161 17.31 13.26 -7.66
C ARG A 161 18.54 13.60 -8.50
N ILE A 162 18.58 13.17 -9.76
CA ILE A 162 19.69 13.50 -10.68
C ILE A 162 19.64 14.97 -11.10
N GLY A 163 18.45 15.57 -11.19
CA GLY A 163 18.29 16.97 -11.58
C GLY A 163 19.01 17.96 -10.66
N SER A 164 18.88 17.82 -9.34
CA SER A 164 19.54 18.73 -8.39
C SER A 164 21.06 18.53 -8.37
N LEU A 165 21.53 17.28 -8.45
CA LEU A 165 22.96 16.98 -8.48
C LEU A 165 23.61 17.50 -9.76
N ALA A 166 22.93 17.40 -10.91
CA ALA A 166 23.40 17.93 -12.18
C ALA A 166 23.48 19.46 -12.18
N ILE A 167 22.52 20.15 -11.57
CA ILE A 167 22.57 21.62 -11.42
C ILE A 167 23.75 22.02 -10.53
N ILE A 168 23.97 21.33 -9.40
CA ILE A 168 25.08 21.62 -8.49
C ILE A 168 26.44 21.37 -9.17
N LEU A 169 26.61 20.22 -9.84
CA LEU A 169 27.82 19.90 -10.60
C LEU A 169 28.07 20.87 -11.75
N GLY A 170 27.01 21.24 -12.48
CA GLY A 170 27.09 22.20 -13.58
C GLY A 170 27.54 23.58 -13.10
N PHE A 171 26.96 24.07 -11.99
CA PHE A 171 27.33 25.36 -11.41
C PHE A 171 28.76 25.35 -10.87
N PHE A 172 29.19 24.25 -10.24
CA PHE A 172 30.56 24.08 -9.76
C PHE A 172 31.58 24.11 -10.91
N PHE A 173 31.30 23.39 -12.00
CA PHE A 173 32.19 23.38 -13.16
C PHE A 173 32.25 24.75 -13.86
N LEU A 174 31.12 25.47 -13.91
CA LEU A 174 31.07 26.84 -14.41
C LEU A 174 31.91 27.79 -13.54
N GLN A 175 31.83 27.67 -12.21
CA GLN A 175 32.66 28.46 -11.28
C GLN A 175 34.14 28.19 -11.48
N VAL A 176 34.56 26.92 -11.62
CA VAL A 176 35.97 26.58 -11.88
C VAL A 176 36.44 27.17 -13.21
N ARG A 177 35.65 27.05 -14.29
CA ARG A 177 35.96 27.66 -15.59
C ARG A 177 36.07 29.18 -15.52
N ILE A 178 35.15 29.85 -14.83
CA ILE A 178 35.19 31.30 -14.65
C ILE A 178 36.43 31.70 -13.86
N ILE A 179 36.77 30.99 -12.78
CA ILE A 179 37.98 31.27 -12.01
C ILE A 179 39.23 31.07 -12.86
N ASP A 180 39.31 30.04 -13.69
CA ASP A 180 40.46 29.80 -14.57
C ASP A 180 40.60 30.89 -15.64
N LEU A 181 39.50 31.24 -16.32
CA LEU A 181 39.44 32.35 -17.30
C LEU A 181 39.73 33.72 -16.67
N THR A 182 39.28 33.93 -15.44
CA THR A 182 39.50 35.16 -14.67
C THR A 182 40.92 35.22 -14.12
N LYS A 183 41.55 34.08 -13.84
CA LYS A 183 42.95 34.01 -13.38
C LYS A 183 43.91 34.46 -14.48
N ASP A 184 43.59 34.23 -15.75
CA ASP A 184 44.36 34.75 -16.88
C ASP A 184 44.04 36.23 -17.17
N GLY A 185 42.76 36.62 -17.10
CA GLY A 185 42.33 38.00 -17.34
C GLY A 185 42.76 38.99 -16.26
N VAL A 186 42.59 38.64 -14.98
CA VAL A 186 42.90 39.53 -13.83
C VAL A 186 44.38 39.60 -13.57
N ARG A 187 45.16 38.56 -13.88
CA ARG A 187 46.64 38.61 -13.80
C ARG A 187 47.21 39.50 -14.90
N THR A 188 46.61 39.50 -16.09
CA THR A 188 46.94 40.45 -17.18
C THR A 188 46.51 41.88 -16.84
N LEU A 189 45.32 42.08 -16.23
CA LEU A 189 44.84 43.39 -15.81
C LEU A 189 45.67 43.98 -14.65
N PHE A 190 46.05 43.16 -13.66
CA PHE A 190 46.95 43.58 -12.58
C PHE A 190 48.35 43.92 -13.11
N LEU A 191 48.89 43.16 -14.08
CA LEU A 191 50.17 43.49 -14.71
C LEU A 191 50.12 44.79 -15.53
N LEU A 192 49.00 45.08 -16.20
CA LEU A 192 48.80 46.32 -16.95
C LEU A 192 48.61 47.54 -16.04
N ILE A 193 47.92 47.37 -14.90
CA ILE A 193 47.70 48.45 -13.93
C ILE A 193 48.93 48.66 -13.04
N SER A 194 49.76 47.64 -12.82
CA SER A 194 51.00 47.76 -12.03
C SER A 194 52.19 48.28 -12.83
N LEU A 195 52.06 48.58 -14.12
CA LEU A 195 53.11 49.27 -14.86
C LEU A 195 53.07 50.75 -14.46
N PRO A 196 54.08 51.27 -13.73
CA PRO A 196 54.11 52.70 -13.45
C PRO A 196 54.25 53.43 -14.78
N ILE A 197 53.34 54.35 -15.04
CA ILE A 197 53.50 55.39 -16.06
C ILE A 197 54.72 56.20 -15.61
N GLY A 198 55.88 55.78 -16.06
CA GLY A 198 57.17 56.40 -15.84
C GLY A 198 57.74 56.87 -17.16
N MET A 199 57.22 58.01 -17.64
CA MET A 199 57.94 59.02 -18.43
C MET A 199 57.23 60.36 -18.26
#